data_AF-A0A1H1J798-F1
#
_entry.id   AF-A0A1H1J798-F1
#
_cell.length_a   1.000
_cell.length_b   1.000
_cell.length_c   1.000
_cell.angle_alpha   90.00
_cell.angle_beta   90.00
_cell.angle_gamma   90.00
#
_symmetry.space_group_name_H-M   'P 1'
#
loop_
_entity.id
_entity.type
_entity.pdbx_description
1 polymer ?
#
loop_
_entity_poly.entity_id
_entity_poly.type
_entity_poly.pdbx_seq_one_letter_code
_entity_poly.pdbx_strand_id
1 'polypeptide(L)'
;MPAATSAKESNKRSEKSGEERGDKPQAAKKAPTKKSTETSSGSTSAARIRIGIGGWTYAPWRGPFYPEDLTQSRELEYASRHLTSIEINGTHMD
;
A
#
# COMPACT_ATOMS: atom_id res chain seq x y z
N MET A 1 45.00 -5.99 0.17
CA MET A 1 45.47 -7.21 -0.53
C MET A 1 45.10 -8.41 0.33
N PRO A 2 44.54 -9.48 -0.26
CA PRO A 2 43.45 -10.26 0.33
C PRO A 2 43.87 -11.66 0.80
N ALA A 3 43.03 -12.31 1.59
CA ALA A 3 42.89 -13.77 1.51
C ALA A 3 41.48 -14.19 1.95
N ALA A 4 40.73 -14.71 0.99
CA ALA A 4 39.49 -15.45 1.16
C ALA A 4 39.75 -16.81 1.82
N THR A 5 38.71 -17.48 2.33
CA THR A 5 38.11 -18.68 1.71
C THR A 5 37.07 -19.33 2.63
N SER A 6 36.01 -19.83 1.99
CA SER A 6 34.80 -20.50 2.48
C SER A 6 34.94 -22.03 2.43
N ALA A 7 34.30 -22.77 3.36
CA ALA A 7 33.72 -24.13 3.19
C ALA A 7 33.03 -24.51 4.51
N LYS A 8 31.70 -24.71 4.63
CA LYS A 8 30.78 -25.73 4.10
C LYS A 8 30.99 -27.13 4.71
N GLU A 9 30.06 -27.57 5.57
CA GLU A 9 29.84 -28.98 5.96
C GLU A 9 28.38 -29.09 6.48
N SER A 10 27.42 -29.49 5.64
CA SER A 10 26.86 -30.85 5.53
C SER A 10 25.92 -31.22 6.70
N ASN A 11 24.61 -31.06 6.47
CA ASN A 11 23.56 -31.41 7.45
C ASN A 11 23.22 -32.90 7.37
N LYS A 12 23.20 -33.55 8.53
CA LYS A 12 23.12 -34.99 8.73
C LYS A 12 21.65 -35.45 8.77
N ARG A 13 21.38 -36.53 8.03
CA ARG A 13 20.11 -37.28 7.96
C ARG A 13 19.83 -37.98 9.30
N SER A 14 18.57 -38.00 9.75
CA SER A 14 18.09 -39.02 10.69
C SER A 14 16.57 -39.19 10.60
N GLU A 15 16.14 -40.36 10.11
CA GLU A 15 14.81 -40.93 10.33
C GLU A 15 14.77 -41.58 11.73
N LYS A 16 13.63 -41.52 12.44
CA LYS A 16 13.27 -42.55 13.42
C LYS A 16 11.76 -42.56 13.68
N SER A 17 11.14 -43.69 13.33
CA SER A 17 9.80 -44.14 13.73
C SER A 17 9.84 -44.85 15.09
N GLY A 18 8.71 -44.89 15.80
CA GLY A 18 8.53 -45.74 16.97
C GLY A 18 7.49 -45.22 17.97
N GLU A 19 6.33 -45.88 18.00
CA GLU A 19 5.16 -45.68 18.85
C GLU A 19 5.36 -46.26 20.27
N GLU A 20 4.87 -45.57 21.31
CA GLU A 20 4.50 -46.24 22.57
C GLU A 20 3.40 -45.47 23.33
N ARG A 21 2.39 -46.21 23.79
CA ARG A 21 1.18 -45.74 24.51
C ARG A 21 1.40 -45.82 26.02
N GLY A 22 0.91 -44.84 26.77
CA GLY A 22 0.79 -44.88 28.23
C GLY A 22 -0.23 -43.86 28.75
N ASP A 23 -1.21 -44.34 29.53
CA ASP A 23 -2.41 -43.64 29.99
C ASP A 23 -2.17 -42.81 31.28
N LYS A 24 -2.56 -41.52 31.22
CA LYS A 24 -3.09 -40.55 32.22
C LYS A 24 -2.62 -40.51 33.69
N PRO A 25 -2.63 -39.29 34.29
CA PRO A 25 -3.79 -38.95 35.13
C PRO A 25 -4.36 -37.54 34.88
N GLN A 26 -5.65 -37.42 35.22
CA GLN A 26 -6.50 -36.22 35.13
C GLN A 26 -6.23 -35.26 36.29
N ALA A 27 -6.04 -33.97 36.00
CA ALA A 27 -6.60 -32.86 36.79
C ALA A 27 -6.24 -31.49 36.19
N ALA A 28 -7.26 -30.74 35.77
CA ALA A 28 -7.43 -29.29 35.92
C ALA A 28 -8.41 -28.78 34.85
N LYS A 29 -9.70 -28.71 35.19
CA LYS A 29 -10.65 -27.92 34.41
C LYS A 29 -10.31 -26.44 34.64
N LYS A 30 -9.47 -25.85 33.78
CA LYS A 30 -9.38 -24.38 33.67
C LYS A 30 -10.61 -23.90 32.90
N ALA A 31 -11.43 -23.09 33.56
CA ALA A 31 -12.52 -22.37 32.89
C ALA A 31 -11.94 -21.54 31.73
N PRO A 32 -12.61 -21.46 30.57
CA PRO A 32 -12.13 -20.62 29.49
C PRO A 32 -12.23 -19.17 29.94
N THR A 33 -11.08 -18.54 30.16
CA THR A 33 -10.96 -17.09 30.27
C THR A 33 -11.57 -16.52 28.99
N LYS A 34 -12.70 -15.83 29.09
CA LYS A 34 -13.29 -15.10 27.97
C LYS A 34 -12.21 -14.14 27.49
N LYS A 35 -11.60 -14.45 26.35
CA LYS A 35 -10.76 -13.50 25.62
C LYS A 35 -11.70 -12.37 25.26
N SER A 36 -11.59 -11.24 25.95
CA SER A 36 -12.27 -10.02 25.57
C SER A 36 -11.83 -9.73 24.14
N THR A 37 -12.69 -10.07 23.19
CA THR A 37 -12.54 -9.62 21.81
C THR A 37 -12.74 -8.11 21.89
N GLU A 38 -11.66 -7.37 22.10
CA GLU A 38 -11.63 -5.96 21.78
C GLU A 38 -11.86 -5.89 20.27
N THR A 39 -13.12 -5.75 19.88
CA THR A 39 -13.46 -5.24 18.57
C THR A 39 -12.91 -3.83 18.55
N SER A 40 -11.66 -3.67 18.09
CA SER A 40 -11.19 -2.35 17.71
C SER A 40 -12.16 -1.88 16.65
N SER A 41 -13.00 -0.90 17.01
CA SER A 41 -13.83 -0.19 16.07
C SER A 41 -12.89 0.67 15.25
N GLY A 42 -12.08 0.03 14.39
CA GLY A 42 -11.32 0.72 13.37
C GLY A 42 -12.34 1.41 12.50
N SER A 43 -12.50 2.72 12.70
CA SER A 43 -13.26 3.55 11.79
C SER A 43 -12.61 3.37 10.43
N THR A 44 -13.28 2.64 9.55
CA THR A 44 -12.85 2.54 8.15
C THR A 44 -13.16 3.90 7.55
N SER A 45 -12.23 4.84 7.70
CA SER A 45 -12.27 6.09 6.96
C SER A 45 -12.26 5.70 5.50
N ALA A 46 -13.36 6.00 4.79
CA ALA A 46 -13.45 5.71 3.37
C ALA A 46 -12.26 6.38 2.67
N ALA A 47 -11.51 5.59 1.88
CA ALA A 47 -10.37 6.10 1.15
C ALA A 47 -10.83 7.23 0.20
N ARG A 48 -10.13 8.37 0.23
CA ARG A 48 -10.43 9.51 -0.65
C ARG A 48 -9.90 9.22 -2.05
N ILE A 49 -10.81 9.00 -3.00
CA ILE A 49 -10.48 8.83 -4.42
C ILE A 49 -10.42 10.21 -5.08
N ARG A 50 -9.41 10.46 -5.92
CA ARG A 50 -9.28 11.67 -6.75
C ARG A 50 -9.28 11.29 -8.22
N ILE A 51 -9.94 12.10 -9.03
CA ILE A 51 -10.02 11.95 -10.49
C ILE A 51 -9.50 13.25 -11.11
N GLY A 52 -8.63 13.11 -12.11
CA GLY A 52 -7.90 14.23 -12.69
C GLY A 52 -7.50 14.02 -14.14
N ILE A 53 -6.68 14.94 -14.64
CA ILE A 53 -6.21 15.01 -16.03
C ILE A 53 -4.68 15.06 -16.09
N GLY A 54 -4.11 14.69 -17.24
CA GLY A 54 -2.68 14.87 -17.54
C GLY A 54 -2.42 16.16 -18.33
N GLY A 55 -1.87 17.19 -17.69
CA GLY A 55 -1.66 18.52 -18.29
C GLY A 55 -2.92 19.40 -18.29
N TRP A 56 -2.76 20.68 -18.69
CA TRP A 56 -3.88 21.65 -18.74
C TRP A 56 -3.92 22.46 -20.05
N THR A 57 -2.92 22.35 -20.92
CA THR A 57 -2.76 23.20 -22.10
C THR A 57 -3.36 22.60 -23.37
N TYR A 58 -4.54 21.97 -23.27
CA TYR A 58 -5.21 21.35 -24.41
C TYR A 58 -6.11 22.35 -25.14
N ALA A 59 -5.68 22.84 -26.30
CA ALA A 59 -6.33 23.94 -27.02
C ALA A 59 -7.84 23.74 -27.30
N PRO A 60 -8.34 22.54 -27.67
CA PRO A 60 -9.77 22.32 -27.89
C PRO A 60 -10.67 22.53 -26.67
N TRP A 61 -10.11 22.73 -25.47
CA TRP A 61 -10.88 23.07 -24.27
C TRP A 61 -11.20 24.55 -24.13
N ARG A 62 -10.61 25.43 -24.95
CA ARG A 62 -10.95 26.86 -24.99
C ARG A 62 -12.32 27.06 -25.59
N GLY A 63 -13.23 27.68 -24.85
CA GLY A 63 -14.66 27.77 -25.13
C GLY A 63 -15.45 26.74 -24.30
N PRO A 64 -15.36 25.42 -24.59
CA PRO A 64 -16.15 24.41 -23.88
C PRO A 64 -15.86 24.27 -22.38
N PHE A 65 -14.61 24.50 -21.96
CA PHE A 65 -14.18 24.36 -20.57
C PHE A 65 -13.52 25.64 -20.04
N TYR A 66 -12.62 26.26 -20.81
CA TYR A 66 -12.06 27.57 -20.45
C TYR A 66 -12.95 28.69 -20.98
N PRO A 67 -13.24 29.73 -20.17
CA PRO A 67 -13.91 30.93 -20.66
C PRO A 67 -13.18 31.56 -21.86
N GLU A 68 -13.93 32.12 -22.80
CA GLU A 68 -13.42 32.69 -24.06
C GLU A 68 -12.37 33.79 -23.85
N ASP A 69 -12.45 34.54 -22.75
CA ASP A 69 -11.57 35.65 -22.42
C ASP A 69 -10.46 35.28 -21.41
N LEU A 70 -10.33 34.01 -21.05
CA LEU A 70 -9.29 33.55 -20.13
C LEU A 70 -7.90 33.62 -20.79
N THR A 71 -6.98 34.38 -20.19
CA THR A 71 -5.58 34.38 -20.63
C THR A 71 -4.96 32.99 -20.45
N GLN A 72 -4.25 32.48 -21.47
CA GLN A 72 -3.64 31.14 -21.45
C GLN A 72 -2.78 30.88 -20.19
N SER A 73 -2.02 31.86 -19.72
CA SER A 73 -1.18 31.72 -18.52
C SER A 73 -1.98 31.46 -17.23
N ARG A 74 -3.30 31.71 -17.24
CA ARG A 74 -4.23 31.44 -16.14
C ARG A 74 -5.03 30.15 -16.32
N GLU A 75 -4.82 29.38 -17.40
CA GLU A 75 -5.52 28.09 -17.62
C GLU A 75 -5.28 27.11 -16.47
N LEU A 76 -4.07 27.07 -15.89
CA LEU A 76 -3.80 26.22 -14.72
C LEU A 76 -4.55 26.70 -13.47
N GLU A 77 -4.58 28.01 -13.23
CA GLU A 77 -5.34 28.59 -12.11
C GLU A 77 -6.82 28.21 -12.23
N TYR A 78 -7.41 28.38 -13.42
CA TYR A 78 -8.78 28.00 -13.68
C TYR A 78 -8.99 26.49 -13.47
N ALA A 79 -8.20 25.65 -14.13
CA ALA A 79 -8.35 24.20 -14.05
C ALA A 79 -8.21 23.68 -12.61
N SER A 80 -7.30 24.25 -11.82
CA SER A 80 -7.07 23.85 -10.41
C SER A 80 -8.27 24.10 -9.50
N ARG A 81 -9.14 25.06 -9.84
CA ARG A 81 -10.38 25.34 -9.10
C ARG A 81 -11.54 24.43 -9.49
N HIS A 82 -11.46 23.78 -10.65
CA HIS A 82 -12.55 22.95 -11.20
C HIS A 82 -12.27 21.45 -11.12
N LEU A 83 -11.01 21.05 -10.98
CA LEU A 83 -10.58 19.65 -10.95
C LEU A 83 -9.98 19.28 -9.60
N THR A 84 -10.09 18.00 -9.24
CA THR A 84 -9.56 17.51 -7.95
C THR A 84 -8.09 17.11 -8.00
N SER A 85 -7.55 16.92 -9.20
CA SER A 85 -6.16 16.57 -9.45
C SER A 85 -5.77 16.91 -10.89
N ILE A 86 -4.53 17.38 -11.07
CA ILE A 86 -3.91 17.64 -12.38
C ILE A 86 -2.49 17.10 -12.27
N GLU A 87 -2.09 16.22 -13.20
CA GLU A 87 -0.73 15.75 -13.33
C GLU A 87 0.08 16.76 -14.16
N ILE A 88 1.25 17.14 -13.66
CA ILE A 88 2.14 18.11 -14.31
C ILE A 88 3.36 17.35 -14.83
N ASN A 89 3.47 17.29 -16.16
CA ASN A 89 4.62 16.74 -16.87
C ASN A 89 5.37 17.89 -17.53
N GLY A 90 6.21 18.57 -16.75
CA GLY A 90 7.13 19.60 -17.25
C GLY A 90 8.56 19.17 -16.98
N THR A 91 9.23 18.56 -17.96
CA THR A 91 10.68 18.42 -17.91
C THR A 91 11.31 19.62 -18.60
N HIS A 92 12.08 20.40 -17.85
CA HIS A 92 12.90 21.46 -18.41
C HIS A 92 14.04 20.81 -19.18
N MET A 93 14.11 21.05 -20.49
CA MET A 93 15.24 20.66 -21.31
C MET A 93 15.92 21.97 -21.71
N ASP A 94 17.02 22.28 -21.03
CA ASP A 94 17.96 23.37 -21.39
C ASP A 94 18.85 22.96 -22.57
#